data_AF-A0A1B3NCC3-F1
#
_entry.id   AF-A0A1B3NCC3-F1
#
_cell.length_a   1.000
_cell.length_b   1.000
_cell.length_c   1.000
_cell.angle_alpha   90.00
_cell.angle_beta   90.00
_cell.angle_gamma   90.00
#
_symmetry.space_group_name_H-M   'P 1'
#
loop_
_entity.id
_entity.type
_entity.pdbx_description
1 polymer ?
#
loop_
_entity_poly.entity_id
_entity_poly.type
_entity_poly.pdbx_seq_one_letter_code
_entity_poly.pdbx_strand_id
1 'polypeptide(L)' 'MVIATHEDYQAALVRVAELAGALEDTPEDAELAALSEAVLAWEESHPEA' A
#
# COMPACT_ATOMS: atom_id res chain seq x y z
N MET A 1 7.07 4.91 -2.39
CA MET A 1 7.46 3.94 -1.33
C MET A 1 7.87 2.64 -2.04
N VAL A 2 8.75 1.83 -1.45
CA VAL A 2 9.12 0.52 -2.03
C VAL A 2 8.93 -0.54 -0.95
N ILE A 3 8.16 -1.59 -1.26
CA ILE A 3 8.00 -2.79 -0.42
C ILE A 3 9.14 -3.74 -0.80
N ALA A 4 9.95 -4.17 0.18
CA ALA A 4 11.13 -5.00 -0.05
C ALA A 4 11.04 -6.39 0.61
N THR A 5 10.15 -6.53 1.60
CA THR A 5 9.96 -7.76 2.35
C THR A 5 8.48 -8.11 2.49
N HIS A 6 8.19 -9.36 2.84
CA HIS A 6 6.83 -9.78 3.15
C HIS A 6 6.26 -9.07 4.40
N GLU A 7 7.10 -8.70 5.37
CA GLU A 7 6.69 -7.91 6.53
C GLU A 7 6.29 -6.48 6.12
N ASP A 8 7.04 -5.84 5.22
CA ASP A 8 6.69 -4.53 4.66
C ASP A 8 5.35 -4.60 3.91
N TYR A 9 5.12 -5.70 3.17
CA TYR A 9 3.86 -5.94 2.47
C TYR A 9 2.68 -6.03 3.44
N GLN A 10 2.82 -6.81 4.50
CA GLN A 10 1.77 -6.91 5.53
C GLN A 10 1.52 -5.58 6.24
N ALA A 11 2.58 -4.83 6.56
CA ALA A 11 2.45 -3.50 7.16
C ALA A 11 1.75 -2.51 6.21
N ALA A 12 2.07 -2.56 4.91
CA ALA A 12 1.42 -1.75 3.88
C ALA A 12 -0.08 -2.06 3.78
N LEU A 13 -0.47 -3.34 3.80
CA LEU A 13 -1.88 -3.74 3.78
C LEU A 13 -2.66 -3.24 5.01
N VAL A 14 -2.05 -3.32 6.20
CA VAL A 14 -2.66 -2.76 7.42
C VAL A 14 -2.86 -1.26 7.27
N ARG A 15 -1.85 -0.54 6.78
CA ARG A 15 -1.93 0.91 6.60
C ARG A 15 -2.97 1.32 5.55
N VAL A 16 -3.07 0.59 4.44
CA VAL A 16 -4.12 0.77 3.44
C VAL A 16 -5.51 0.61 4.07
N ALA A 17 -5.69 -0.39 4.94
CA ALA A 17 -6.96 -0.59 5.64
C ALA A 17 -7.26 0.54 6.65
N GLU A 18 -6.25 1.10 7.32
CA GLU A 18 -6.43 2.27 8.20
C GLU A 18 -6.82 3.54 7.44
N LEU A 19 -6.30 3.69 6.22
CA LEU A 19 -6.59 4.82 5.33
C LEU A 19 -7.88 4.63 4.53
N ALA A 20 -8.54 3.48 4.65
CA ALA A 20 -9.79 3.19 3.97
C ALA A 20 -10.89 4.17 4.46
N GLY A 21 -11.19 5.17 3.63
CA GLY A 21 -12.11 6.26 3.96
C GLY A 21 -11.46 7.63 4.13
N ALA A 22 -10.17 7.77 3.80
CA ALA A 22 -9.55 9.08 3.61
C ALA A 22 -10.38 9.94 2.64
N LEU A 23 -10.45 11.24 2.92
CA LEU A 23 -11.13 12.19 2.03
C LEU A 23 -10.22 12.49 0.83
N GLU A 24 -10.81 12.66 -0.34
CA GLU A 24 -10.09 13.04 -1.56
C GLU A 24 -9.27 14.34 -1.34
N ASP A 25 -8.11 14.43 -2.01
CA ASP A 25 -7.18 15.56 -1.92
C ASP A 25 -6.60 15.82 -0.51
N THR A 26 -6.59 14.81 0.35
CA THR A 26 -5.90 14.86 1.65
C THR A 26 -4.52 14.18 1.60
N PRO A 27 -3.60 14.51 2.52
CA PRO A 27 -2.34 13.77 2.64
C PRO A 27 -2.54 12.26 2.79
N GLU A 28 -3.60 11.84 3.48
CA GLU A 28 -4.01 10.46 3.67
C GLU A 28 -4.43 9.78 2.35
N ASP A 29 -5.09 10.50 1.44
CA ASP A 29 -5.44 10.02 0.10
C ASP A 29 -4.20 9.83 -0.78
N ALA A 30 -3.26 10.78 -0.72
CA ALA A 30 -1.97 10.65 -1.40
C ALA A 30 -1.14 9.48 -0.85
N GLU A 31 -1.18 9.25 0.47
CA GLU A 31 -0.53 8.10 1.12
C GLU A 31 -1.17 6.79 0.68
N LEU A 32 -2.51 6.73 0.66
CA LEU A 32 -3.27 5.55 0.22
C LEU A 32 -2.96 5.20 -1.25
N ALA A 33 -2.91 6.18 -2.13
CA ALA A 33 -2.55 5.98 -3.54
C ALA A 33 -1.12 5.41 -3.67
N ALA A 34 -0.15 6.00 -2.96
CA ALA A 34 1.25 5.56 -3.01
C ALA A 34 1.45 4.15 -2.42
N LEU A 35 0.73 3.80 -1.36
CA LEU A 35 0.74 2.46 -0.78
C LEU A 35 0.10 1.43 -1.72
N SER A 36 -1.02 1.78 -2.32
CA SER A 36 -1.73 0.90 -3.26
C SER A 36 -0.88 0.59 -4.49
N GLU A 37 -0.17 1.59 -5.04
CA GLU A 37 0.79 1.39 -6.13
C GLU A 37 1.94 0.47 -5.72
N ALA A 38 2.49 0.67 -4.52
CA ALA A 38 3.59 -0.15 -4.02
C ALA A 38 3.19 -1.61 -3.77
N VAL A 39 1.98 -1.85 -3.24
CA VAL A 39 1.38 -3.18 -3.05
C VAL A 39 1.22 -3.88 -4.41
N LEU A 40 0.63 -3.20 -5.40
CA LEU A 40 0.43 -3.76 -6.74
C LEU A 40 1.77 -4.16 -7.40
N ALA A 41 2.79 -3.30 -7.32
CA ALA A 41 4.12 -3.59 -7.86
C ALA A 41 4.80 -4.78 -7.15
N TRP A 42 4.57 -4.93 -5.84
CA TRP A 42 5.05 -6.08 -5.09
C TRP A 42 4.36 -7.38 -5.52
N GLU A 43 3.03 -7.37 -5.65
CA GLU A 43 2.24 -8.52 -6.12
C GLU A 43 2.62 -8.96 -7.54
N GLU A 44 2.85 -8.00 -8.45
CA GLU A 44 3.30 -8.30 -9.82
C GLU A 44 4.65 -9.02 -9.84
N SER A 45 5.56 -8.65 -8.94
CA SER A 45 6.87 -9.30 -8.80
C SER A 45 6.84 -10.59 -7.98
N HIS A 46 5.76 -10.85 -7.24
CA HIS A 46 5.57 -12.01 -6.36
C HIS A 46 4.18 -12.64 -6.57
N PRO A 47 3.93 -13.28 -7.73
CA PRO A 47 2.60 -13.84 -8.08
C PRO A 47 2.14 -15.01 -7.20
N GLU A 48 2.98 -15.46 -6.26
CA GLU A 48 2.72 -16.55 -5.31
C GLU A 48 2.38 -16.03 -3.90
N ALA A 49 2.36 -14.69 -3.71
CA ALA A 49 2.12 -14.03 -2.43
C ALA A 49 0.67 -14.13 -1.93
#